data_AF-A0A932D162-F1
#
_entry.id   AF-A0A932D162-F1
#
_cell.length_a   1.000
_cell.length_b   1.000
_cell.length_c   1.000
_cell.angle_alpha   90.00
_cell.angle_beta   90.00
_cell.angle_gamma   90.00
#
_symmetry.space_group_name_H-M   'P 1'
#
loop_
_entity.id
_entity.type
_entity.pdbx_description
1 polymer ?
#
loop_
_entity_poly.entity_id
_entity_poly.type
_entity_poly.pdbx_seq_one_letter_code
_entity_poly.pdbx_strand_id
1 'polypeptide(L)'
;MKTEGLEPIVIVEDLVLYGMDQGYERGIREGVERGIREGVERGIREGVERGIREGNAAIARAILDGLAERGIELDEAARGRIEAESDPERLRGWLRALVAGRPLEL
;
A
#
# COMPACT_ATOMS: atom_id res chain seq x y z
N MET A 1 44.68 -12.54 53.24
CA MET A 1 43.41 -13.14 53.72
C MET A 1 42.52 -13.30 52.50
N LYS A 2 42.17 -14.54 52.13
CA LYS A 2 41.30 -14.82 50.99
C LYS A 2 39.92 -14.22 51.30
N THR A 3 39.43 -13.32 50.48
CA THR A 3 38.03 -12.90 50.54
C THR A 3 37.19 -14.02 49.94
N GLU A 4 36.58 -14.80 50.81
CA GLU A 4 35.55 -15.78 50.45
C GLU A 4 34.41 -15.07 49.73
N GLY A 5 33.90 -15.71 48.69
CA GLY A 5 32.89 -15.18 47.80
C GLY A 5 31.62 -14.83 48.57
N LEU A 6 31.31 -13.55 48.65
CA LEU A 6 29.97 -13.09 48.95
C LEU A 6 29.12 -13.38 47.71
N GLU A 7 28.26 -14.40 47.77
CA GLU A 7 27.20 -14.54 46.79
C GLU A 7 26.22 -13.37 46.94
N PRO A 8 25.79 -12.74 45.83
CA PRO A 8 24.90 -11.58 45.90
C PRO A 8 23.55 -11.99 46.51
N ILE A 9 23.17 -11.33 47.62
CA ILE A 9 21.82 -11.43 48.19
C ILE A 9 20.89 -10.62 47.30
N VAL A 10 20.09 -11.29 46.48
CA VAL A 10 19.02 -10.65 45.70
C VAL A 10 17.82 -10.46 46.62
N ILE A 11 17.39 -9.20 46.81
CA ILE A 11 16.26 -8.85 47.67
C ILE A 11 14.98 -8.89 46.82
N VAL A 12 13.85 -9.28 47.42
CA VAL A 12 12.55 -9.41 46.71
C VAL A 12 12.17 -8.12 45.97
N GLU A 13 12.54 -6.97 46.50
CA GLU A 13 12.31 -5.66 45.89
C GLU A 13 13.07 -5.47 44.57
N ASP A 14 14.33 -5.94 44.49
CA ASP A 14 15.14 -5.91 43.26
C ASP A 14 14.52 -6.78 42.16
N LEU A 15 13.95 -7.93 42.54
CA LEU A 15 13.28 -8.84 41.61
C LEU A 15 11.98 -8.25 41.06
N VAL A 16 11.22 -7.54 41.91
CA VAL A 16 9.98 -6.85 41.50
C VAL A 16 10.29 -5.70 40.55
N LEU A 17 11.27 -4.86 40.87
CA LEU A 17 11.71 -3.76 40.01
C LEU A 17 12.21 -4.29 38.65
N TYR A 18 13.05 -5.33 38.66
CA TYR A 18 13.52 -5.97 37.43
C TYR A 18 12.36 -6.53 36.59
N GLY A 19 11.38 -7.18 37.22
CA GLY A 19 10.20 -7.70 36.53
C GLY A 19 9.33 -6.60 35.92
N MET A 20 9.16 -5.46 36.60
CA MET A 20 8.43 -4.31 36.10
C MET A 20 9.14 -3.65 34.91
N ASP A 21 10.45 -3.45 35.00
CA ASP A 21 11.25 -2.89 33.92
C ASP A 21 11.23 -3.78 32.67
N GLN A 22 11.42 -5.09 32.85
CA GLN A 22 11.33 -6.07 31.74
C GLN A 22 9.92 -6.10 31.13
N GLY A 23 8.88 -6.05 31.95
CA GLY A 23 7.49 -6.01 31.49
C GLY A 23 7.16 -4.73 30.71
N TYR A 24 7.65 -3.58 31.17
CA TYR A 24 7.46 -2.28 30.53
C TYR A 24 8.21 -2.19 29.20
N GLU A 25 9.49 -2.56 29.18
CA GLU A 25 10.28 -2.60 27.94
C GLU A 25 9.66 -3.54 26.91
N ARG A 26 9.23 -4.73 27.34
CA ARG A 26 8.58 -5.69 26.46
C ARG A 26 7.26 -5.16 25.92
N GLY A 27 6.43 -4.57 26.77
CA GLY A 27 5.14 -4.00 26.37
C GLY A 27 5.29 -2.87 25.35
N ILE A 28 6.25 -1.96 25.56
CA ILE A 28 6.56 -0.90 24.59
C ILE A 28 7.06 -1.49 23.29
N ARG A 29 8.03 -2.41 23.34
CA ARG A 29 8.60 -3.02 22.14
C ARG A 29 7.53 -3.71 21.30
N GLU A 30 6.72 -4.58 21.92
CA GLU A 30 5.65 -5.29 21.25
C GLU A 30 4.57 -4.35 20.71
N GLY A 31 4.20 -3.31 21.47
CA GLY A 31 3.21 -2.32 21.05
C GLY A 31 3.67 -1.49 19.86
N VAL A 32 4.91 -0.99 19.89
CA VAL A 32 5.51 -0.20 18.81
C VAL A 32 5.71 -1.06 17.56
N GLU A 33 6.27 -2.26 17.68
CA GLU A 33 6.48 -3.16 16.55
C GLU A 33 5.16 -3.51 15.85
N ARG A 34 4.11 -3.81 16.63
CA ARG A 34 2.78 -4.12 16.08
C ARG A 34 2.17 -2.91 15.40
N GLY A 35 2.18 -1.76 16.08
CA GLY A 35 1.59 -0.52 15.55
C GLY A 35 2.27 -0.07 14.25
N ILE A 36 3.60 -0.14 14.17
CA ILE A 36 4.35 0.19 12.95
C ILE A 36 4.02 -0.82 11.85
N ARG A 37 4.04 -2.12 12.13
CA ARG A 37 3.79 -3.16 11.13
C ARG A 37 2.40 -3.01 10.50
N GLU A 38 1.37 -2.91 11.34
CA GLU A 38 -0.01 -2.76 10.87
C GLU A 38 -0.22 -1.44 10.13
N GLY A 39 0.34 -0.35 10.65
CA GLY A 39 0.25 0.98 10.04
C GLY A 39 0.90 1.04 8.66
N VAL A 40 2.13 0.51 8.54
CA VAL A 40 2.88 0.47 7.28
C VAL A 40 2.21 -0.45 6.27
N GLU A 41 1.79 -1.65 6.69
CA GLU A 41 1.15 -2.61 5.78
C GLU A 41 -0.16 -2.04 5.19
N ARG A 42 -1.02 -1.46 6.03
CA ARG A 42 -2.25 -0.82 5.56
C ARG A 42 -1.96 0.37 4.65
N GLY A 43 -1.04 1.25 5.07
CA GLY A 43 -0.70 2.45 4.30
C GLY A 43 -0.14 2.13 2.92
N ILE A 44 0.75 1.14 2.82
CA ILE A 44 1.30 0.68 1.53
C ILE A 44 0.19 0.09 0.66
N ARG A 45 -0.65 -0.80 1.20
CA ARG A 45 -1.72 -1.44 0.43
C ARG A 45 -2.69 -0.43 -0.14
N GLU A 46 -3.23 0.45 0.70
CA GLU A 46 -4.17 1.49 0.28
C GLU A 46 -3.53 2.47 -0.73
N GLY A 47 -2.27 2.86 -0.48
CA GLY A 47 -1.54 3.76 -1.37
C GLY A 47 -1.31 3.16 -2.76
N VAL A 48 -0.89 1.89 -2.83
CA VAL A 48 -0.67 1.18 -4.10
C VAL A 48 -1.98 0.98 -4.86
N GLU A 49 -3.03 0.50 -4.19
CA GLU A 49 -4.35 0.30 -4.82
C GLU A 49 -4.94 1.62 -5.35
N ARG A 50 -4.79 2.70 -4.59
CA ARG A 50 -5.21 4.04 -5.03
C ARG A 50 -4.40 4.51 -6.23
N GLY A 51 -3.07 4.40 -6.18
CA GLY A 51 -2.19 4.82 -7.26
C GLY A 51 -2.45 4.08 -8.57
N ILE A 52 -2.71 2.76 -8.51
CA ILE A 52 -3.07 1.96 -9.69
C ILE A 52 -4.40 2.43 -10.27
N ARG A 53 -5.43 2.64 -9.44
CA ARG A 53 -6.75 3.12 -9.90
C ARG A 53 -6.66 4.51 -10.53
N GLU A 54 -5.96 5.44 -9.90
CA GLU A 54 -5.76 6.80 -10.43
C GLU A 54 -4.98 6.76 -11.76
N GLY A 55 -3.94 5.93 -11.85
CA GLY A 55 -3.17 5.75 -13.09
C GLY A 55 -4.01 5.17 -14.24
N ASN A 56 -4.84 4.16 -13.95
CA ASN A 56 -5.74 3.58 -14.94
C ASN A 56 -6.78 4.58 -15.43
N ALA A 57 -7.40 5.33 -14.51
CA ALA A 57 -8.35 6.38 -14.85
C ALA A 57 -7.72 7.47 -15.73
N ALA A 58 -6.46 7.84 -15.47
CA ALA A 58 -5.73 8.80 -16.31
C ALA A 58 -5.52 8.27 -17.74
N ILE A 59 -5.19 6.98 -17.91
CA ILE A 59 -5.06 6.38 -19.25
C ILE A 59 -6.41 6.32 -19.96
N ALA A 60 -7.47 5.86 -19.27
CA ALA A 60 -8.83 5.84 -19.80
C ALA A 60 -9.24 7.23 -20.31
N ARG A 61 -8.95 8.27 -19.52
CA ARG A 61 -9.21 9.67 -19.91
C ARG A 61 -8.46 10.09 -21.16
N ALA A 62 -7.16 9.78 -21.24
CA ALA A 62 -6.35 10.09 -22.42
C ALA A 62 -6.88 9.41 -23.70
N ILE A 63 -7.42 8.19 -23.57
CA ILE A 63 -8.07 7.49 -24.69
C ILE A 63 -9.32 8.24 -25.14
N LEU A 64 -10.21 8.60 -24.21
CA LEU A 64 -11.44 9.32 -24.51
C LEU A 64 -11.17 10.68 -25.15
N ASP A 65 -10.24 11.45 -24.58
CA ASP A 65 -9.87 12.76 -25.11
C ASP A 65 -9.27 12.63 -26.53
N GLY A 66 -8.39 11.67 -26.77
CA GLY A 66 -7.81 11.46 -28.10
C GLY A 66 -8.79 10.91 -29.15
N LEU A 67 -9.84 10.19 -28.75
CA LEU A 67 -10.95 9.82 -29.65
C LEU A 67 -11.79 11.05 -30.02
N ALA A 68 -12.11 11.88 -29.03
CA ALA A 68 -12.86 13.12 -29.24
C ALA A 68 -12.12 14.11 -30.15
N GLU A 69 -10.80 14.27 -29.97
CA GLU A 69 -9.96 15.10 -30.84
C GLU A 69 -9.93 14.64 -32.30
N ARG A 70 -10.20 13.36 -32.55
CA ARG A 70 -10.32 12.77 -33.89
C ARG A 70 -11.74 12.81 -34.45
N GLY A 71 -12.68 13.40 -33.71
CA GLY A 71 -14.10 13.45 -34.07
C GLY A 71 -14.81 12.10 -33.99
N ILE A 72 -14.28 11.16 -33.20
CA ILE A 72 -14.92 9.85 -32.98
C ILE A 72 -15.83 9.98 -31.76
N GLU A 73 -17.13 9.95 -32.01
CA GLU A 73 -18.13 9.89 -30.95
C GLU A 73 -18.30 8.44 -30.47
N LEU A 74 -18.30 8.26 -29.15
CA LEU A 74 -18.59 6.99 -28.50
C LEU A 74 -20.02 7.02 -27.95
N ASP A 75 -20.68 5.86 -27.98
CA ASP A 75 -21.89 5.68 -27.20
C ASP A 75 -21.57 5.54 -25.69
N GLU A 76 -22.61 5.64 -24.86
CA GLU A 76 -22.48 5.60 -23.41
C GLU A 76 -21.89 4.25 -22.92
N ALA A 77 -22.18 3.16 -23.63
CA ALA A 77 -21.72 1.83 -23.27
C ALA A 77 -20.20 1.68 -23.49
N ALA A 78 -19.71 2.11 -24.65
CA ALA A 78 -18.30 2.11 -25.00
C ALA A 78 -17.50 3.04 -24.08
N ARG A 79 -18.04 4.23 -23.78
CA ARG A 79 -17.44 5.15 -22.82
C ARG A 79 -17.36 4.54 -21.42
N GLY A 80 -18.47 3.99 -20.92
CA GLY A 80 -18.52 3.35 -19.62
C GLY A 80 -17.54 2.18 -19.50
N ARG A 81 -17.35 1.40 -20.58
CA ARG A 81 -16.36 0.32 -20.60
C ARG A 81 -14.93 0.83 -20.47
N ILE A 82 -14.59 1.94 -21.13
CA ILE A 82 -13.24 2.54 -21.02
C ILE A 82 -13.00 3.08 -19.61
N GLU A 83 -13.98 3.81 -19.04
CA GLU A 83 -13.87 4.41 -17.70
C GLU A 83 -13.81 3.36 -16.58
N ALA A 84 -14.50 2.23 -16.75
CA ALA A 84 -14.54 1.14 -15.77
C ALA A 84 -13.39 0.12 -15.91
N GLU A 85 -12.54 0.23 -16.93
CA GLU A 85 -11.47 -0.74 -17.14
C GLU A 85 -10.38 -0.61 -16.05
N SER A 86 -10.07 -1.74 -15.42
CA SER A 86 -9.11 -1.84 -14.32
C SER A 86 -7.84 -2.58 -14.73
N ASP A 87 -7.83 -3.23 -15.90
CA ASP A 87 -6.64 -3.86 -16.45
C ASP A 87 -5.76 -2.82 -17.20
N PRO A 88 -4.57 -2.48 -16.67
CA PRO A 88 -3.68 -1.53 -17.30
C PRO A 88 -3.16 -2.00 -18.67
N GLU A 89 -3.07 -3.31 -18.93
CA GLU A 89 -2.60 -3.81 -20.22
C GLU A 89 -3.65 -3.62 -21.33
N ARG A 90 -4.93 -3.77 -20.98
CA ARG A 90 -6.04 -3.44 -21.90
C ARG A 90 -6.07 -1.96 -22.22
N LEU A 91 -5.98 -1.11 -21.20
CA LEU A 91 -5.90 0.34 -21.37
C LEU A 91 -4.69 0.74 -22.24
N ARG A 92 -3.51 0.17 -21.98
CA ARG A 92 -2.32 0.38 -22.84
C ARG A 92 -2.53 -0.12 -24.27
N GLY A 93 -3.23 -1.24 -24.44
CA GLY A 93 -3.63 -1.79 -25.73
C GLY A 93 -4.48 -0.80 -26.54
N TRP A 94 -5.54 -0.28 -25.93
CA TRP A 94 -6.42 0.72 -26.54
C TRP A 94 -5.70 2.03 -26.85
N LEU A 95 -4.84 2.51 -25.94
CA LEU A 95 -4.02 3.70 -26.20
C LEU A 95 -3.11 3.52 -27.42
N ARG A 96 -2.46 2.34 -27.55
CA ARG A 96 -1.66 2.02 -28.76
C ARG A 96 -2.52 1.94 -30.02
N ALA A 97 -3.73 1.37 -29.92
CA ALA A 97 -4.66 1.31 -31.06
C ALA A 97 -5.05 2.72 -31.52
N LEU A 98 -5.41 3.59 -30.59
CA LEU A 98 -5.72 4.99 -30.83
C LEU A 98 -4.58 5.74 -31.53
N VAL A 99 -3.36 5.63 -30.99
CA VAL A 99 -2.17 6.27 -31.60
C VAL A 99 -1.91 5.75 -33.01
N ALA A 100 -2.11 4.45 -33.24
CA ALA A 100 -1.97 3.83 -34.55
C ALA A 100 -3.15 4.10 -35.50
N GLY A 101 -4.22 4.79 -35.06
CA GLY A 101 -5.44 5.00 -35.83
C GLY A 101 -6.22 3.70 -36.13
N ARG A 102 -6.04 2.67 -35.31
CA ARG A 102 -6.77 1.39 -35.40
C ARG A 102 -8.02 1.43 -34.52
N PRO A 103 -9.07 0.65 -34.87
CA PRO A 103 -10.25 0.53 -34.02
C PRO A 103 -9.88 -0.04 -32.64
N LEU A 104 -10.60 0.40 -31.61
CA LEU A 104 -10.46 -0.13 -30.26
C LEU A 104 -11.32 -1.38 -30.11
N GLU A 105 -10.80 -2.39 -29.43
CA GLU A 105 -11.55 -3.62 -29.09
C GLU A 105 -12.32 -3.40 -27.79
N LEU A 106 -13.48 -2.73 -27.91
CA LEU A 106 -14.40 -2.38 -26.84
C LEU A 106 -15.56 -3.37 -26.68
#